data_AF-A0A9J7A127-F1
#
_entry.id   AF-A0A9J7A127-F1
#
_cell.length_a   1.000
_cell.length_b   1.000
_cell.length_c   1.000
_cell.angle_alpha   90.00
_cell.angle_beta   90.00
_cell.angle_gamma   90.00
#
_symmetry.space_group_name_H-M   'P 1'
#
loop_
_entity.id
_entity.type
_entity.pdbx_description
1 polymer ?
#
loop_
_entity_poly.entity_id
_entity_poly.type
_entity_poly.pdbx_seq_one_letter_code
_entity_poly.pdbx_strand_id
1 'polypeptide(L)'
;MAETAPVARQDSSALGELPRLAQETKKLLDGADLRLLQKSAARMKKMAPRLRIQLRGLHGLEARKFDSSGLERQMSKAQQVLGQLLDLYLKEPVNPLRSHLLVDNLRRQYQRFTRELKTLEAWVDDQHYKVVDQDEAARKLLHKHDNLIRQLIEYSEVLANAVDTALGKPLESDA
;
A
#
# COMPACT_ATOMS: atom_id res chain seq x y z
N MET A 1 -18.34 34.50 -49.76
CA MET A 1 -17.74 34.70 -48.43
C MET A 1 -18.51 33.88 -47.42
N ALA A 2 -17.87 32.88 -46.82
CA ALA A 2 -18.07 32.33 -45.48
C ALA A 2 -17.38 30.96 -45.45
N GLU A 3 -16.08 31.07 -45.19
CA GLU A 3 -15.12 30.03 -44.85
C GLU A 3 -15.54 29.32 -43.56
N THR A 4 -15.55 27.99 -43.54
CA THR A 4 -15.53 27.22 -42.28
C THR A 4 -14.49 26.11 -42.36
N ALA A 5 -13.74 26.05 -41.26
CA ALA A 5 -12.39 25.54 -41.06
C ALA A 5 -12.27 24.00 -41.11
N PRO A 6 -11.03 23.47 -41.25
CA PRO A 6 -10.78 22.05 -41.42
C PRO A 6 -11.00 21.26 -40.13
N VAL A 7 -11.56 20.06 -40.28
CA VAL A 7 -11.65 19.05 -39.22
C VAL A 7 -10.23 18.65 -38.80
N ALA A 8 -9.84 19.06 -37.59
CA ALA A 8 -8.61 18.64 -36.96
C ALA A 8 -8.62 17.11 -36.78
N ARG A 9 -7.73 16.44 -37.52
CA ARG A 9 -7.25 15.09 -37.19
C ARG A 9 -6.25 15.21 -36.04
N GLN A 10 -6.11 14.12 -35.28
CA GLN A 10 -5.19 13.87 -34.14
C GLN A 10 -5.85 14.26 -32.79
N ASP A 11 -6.01 13.34 -31.83
CA ASP A 11 -4.92 12.61 -31.18
C ASP A 11 -5.13 11.10 -31.10
N SER A 12 -4.33 10.36 -31.88
CA SER A 12 -4.15 8.91 -31.77
C SER A 12 -2.97 8.56 -30.85
N SER A 13 -2.71 9.37 -29.81
CA SER A 13 -1.56 9.19 -28.90
C SER A 13 -1.83 8.15 -27.79
N ALA A 14 -3.10 7.93 -27.42
CA ALA A 14 -3.48 6.97 -26.38
C ALA A 14 -3.25 5.49 -26.78
N LEU A 15 -3.16 5.19 -28.08
CA LEU A 15 -2.88 3.85 -28.59
C LEU A 15 -1.39 3.55 -28.76
N GLY A 16 -0.52 4.57 -28.71
CA GLY A 16 0.94 4.43 -28.82
C GLY A 16 1.64 4.08 -27.51
N GLU A 17 0.98 4.31 -26.36
CA GLU A 17 1.53 4.01 -25.03
C GLU A 17 1.19 2.59 -24.55
N LEU A 18 0.07 2.01 -24.99
CA LEU A 18 -0.33 0.66 -24.63
C LEU A 18 0.72 -0.43 -24.99
N PRO A 19 1.40 -0.39 -26.16
CA PRO A 19 2.45 -1.35 -26.48
C PRO A 19 3.71 -1.20 -25.61
N ARG A 20 4.04 0.02 -25.18
CA ARG A 20 5.19 0.30 -24.30
C ARG A 20 4.90 -0.11 -22.85
N LEU A 21 3.71 0.20 -22.35
CA LEU A 21 3.23 -0.27 -21.04
C LEU A 21 3.11 -1.80 -20.98
N ALA A 22 2.72 -2.44 -22.10
CA ALA A 22 2.70 -3.90 -22.25
C ALA A 22 4.11 -4.52 -22.38
N GLN A 23 5.10 -3.78 -22.90
CA GLN A 23 6.50 -4.20 -22.93
C GLN A 23 7.15 -4.10 -21.55
N GLU A 24 6.84 -3.07 -20.76
CA GLU A 24 7.35 -2.91 -19.39
C GLU A 24 6.74 -3.92 -18.41
N THR A 25 5.52 -4.42 -18.69
CA THR A 25 4.85 -5.46 -17.88
C THR A 25 5.12 -6.89 -18.35
N LYS A 26 6.07 -7.08 -19.26
CA LYS A 26 6.39 -8.39 -19.84
C LYS A 26 7.33 -9.25 -18.99
N LYS A 27 7.46 -8.99 -17.68
CA LYS A 27 7.95 -10.02 -16.76
C LYS A 27 6.75 -10.65 -16.08
N LEU A 28 6.32 -11.78 -16.63
CA LEU A 28 5.62 -12.77 -15.83
C LEU A 28 6.51 -13.04 -14.61
N LEU A 29 5.93 -12.93 -13.42
CA LEU A 29 6.64 -13.27 -12.19
C LEU A 29 7.11 -14.71 -12.30
N ASP A 30 8.37 -14.95 -11.98
CA ASP A 30 8.86 -16.31 -11.93
C ASP A 30 8.30 -17.04 -10.70
N GLY A 31 8.58 -18.34 -10.61
CA GLY A 31 8.10 -19.16 -9.49
C GLY A 31 8.62 -18.71 -8.12
N ALA A 32 9.76 -18.01 -8.06
CA ALA A 32 10.30 -17.49 -6.81
C ALA A 32 9.58 -16.20 -6.39
N ASP A 33 9.35 -15.29 -7.33
CA ASP A 33 8.58 -14.05 -7.13
C ASP A 33 7.15 -14.34 -6.68
N LEU A 34 6.51 -15.36 -7.27
CA LEU A 34 5.15 -15.75 -6.87
C LEU A 34 5.11 -16.26 -5.43
N ARG A 35 6.10 -17.07 -5.01
CA ARG A 35 6.21 -17.54 -3.62
C ARG A 35 6.45 -16.40 -2.63
N LEU A 36 7.26 -15.42 -3.02
CA LEU A 36 7.50 -14.22 -2.21
C LEU A 36 6.22 -13.40 -2.03
N LEU A 37 5.45 -13.18 -3.10
CA LEU A 37 4.15 -12.51 -3.00
C LEU A 37 3.17 -13.28 -2.10
N GLN A 38 3.11 -14.60 -2.23
CA GLN A 38 2.28 -15.45 -1.37
C GLN A 38 2.70 -15.34 0.10
N LYS A 39 4.01 -15.30 0.38
CA LYS A 39 4.54 -15.10 1.74
C LYS A 39 4.16 -13.73 2.30
N SER A 40 4.29 -12.67 1.51
CA SER A 40 3.88 -11.32 1.90
C SER A 40 2.38 -11.26 2.17
N ALA A 41 1.55 -11.85 1.30
CA ALA A 41 0.11 -11.93 1.48
C ALA A 41 -0.28 -12.65 2.78
N ALA A 42 0.37 -13.79 3.07
CA ALA A 42 0.15 -14.53 4.30
C ALA A 42 0.54 -13.72 5.55
N ARG A 43 1.70 -13.04 5.54
CA ARG A 43 2.13 -12.16 6.63
C ARG A 43 1.14 -11.02 6.85
N MET A 44 0.74 -10.31 5.79
CA MET A 44 -0.26 -9.24 5.88
C MET A 44 -1.58 -9.77 6.47
N LYS A 45 -2.05 -10.94 6.02
CA LYS A 45 -3.27 -11.58 6.52
C LYS A 45 -3.19 -11.91 8.01
N LYS A 46 -2.02 -12.33 8.49
CA LYS A 46 -1.78 -12.64 9.91
C LYS A 46 -1.75 -11.39 10.78
N MET A 47 -1.11 -10.31 10.32
CA MET A 47 -0.92 -9.08 11.09
C MET A 47 -2.17 -8.20 11.14
N ALA A 48 -2.91 -8.12 10.03
CA ALA A 48 -3.98 -7.14 9.86
C ALA A 48 -5.10 -7.19 10.93
N PRO A 49 -5.60 -8.34 11.40
CA PRO A 49 -6.68 -8.37 12.40
C PRO A 49 -6.30 -7.66 13.70
N ARG A 50 -5.10 -7.94 14.22
CA ARG A 50 -4.61 -7.33 15.47
C ARG A 50 -4.41 -5.82 15.31
N LEU A 51 -3.77 -5.41 14.22
CA LEU A 51 -3.54 -4.01 13.89
C LEU A 51 -4.85 -3.23 13.77
N ARG A 52 -5.87 -3.79 13.10
CA ARG A 52 -7.21 -3.18 13.02
C ARG A 52 -7.84 -2.98 14.39
N ILE A 53 -7.73 -3.96 15.30
CA ILE A 53 -8.26 -3.83 16.66
C ILE A 53 -7.54 -2.70 17.41
N GLN A 54 -6.22 -2.62 17.31
CA GLN A 54 -5.44 -1.55 17.94
C GLN A 54 -5.74 -0.18 17.34
N LEU A 55 -5.87 -0.08 16.01
CA LEU A 55 -6.27 1.15 15.32
C LEU A 55 -7.65 1.61 15.77
N ARG A 56 -8.63 0.70 15.86
CA ARG A 56 -9.97 1.01 16.42
C ARG A 56 -9.92 1.45 17.88
N GLY A 57 -8.95 0.96 18.65
CA GLY A 57 -8.68 1.44 20.01
C GLY A 57 -8.25 2.91 20.06
N LEU A 58 -7.76 3.47 18.96
CA LEU A 58 -7.51 4.91 18.80
C LEU A 58 -8.79 5.69 18.42
N HIS A 59 -9.83 5.00 17.91
CA HIS A 59 -11.08 5.64 17.53
C HIS A 59 -11.80 6.09 18.80
N GLY A 60 -11.95 7.41 18.94
CA GLY A 60 -12.61 8.02 20.09
C GLY A 60 -11.70 8.93 20.91
N LEU A 61 -10.38 8.74 20.85
CA LEU A 61 -9.45 9.67 21.51
C LEU A 61 -9.35 10.97 20.72
N GLU A 62 -9.07 10.95 19.42
CA GLU A 62 -8.88 12.21 18.64
C GLU A 62 -9.17 12.06 17.13
N ALA A 63 -10.39 11.68 16.75
CA ALA A 63 -10.84 11.54 15.34
C ALA A 63 -10.63 12.79 14.45
N ARG A 64 -10.24 13.94 15.02
CA ARG A 64 -9.92 15.18 14.31
C ARG A 64 -8.45 15.32 13.90
N LYS A 65 -7.53 14.58 14.52
CA LYS A 65 -6.07 14.75 14.30
C LYS A 65 -5.46 13.71 13.39
N PHE A 66 -6.04 12.51 13.34
CA PHE A 66 -5.54 11.43 12.51
C PHE A 66 -6.69 10.50 12.05
N ASP A 67 -6.61 10.05 10.80
CA ASP A 67 -7.58 9.11 10.21
C ASP A 67 -7.10 7.66 10.34
N SER A 68 -7.27 7.07 11.52
CA SER A 68 -7.00 5.64 11.77
C SER A 68 -7.83 4.70 10.89
N SER A 69 -9.02 5.14 10.48
CA SER A 69 -9.85 4.39 9.53
C SER A 69 -9.26 4.40 8.11
N GLY A 70 -8.44 5.41 7.79
CA GLY A 70 -7.59 5.46 6.60
C GLY A 70 -6.70 4.23 6.52
N LEU A 71 -5.90 3.99 7.57
CA LEU A 71 -4.95 2.88 7.59
C LEU A 71 -5.69 1.54 7.42
N GLU A 72 -6.78 1.33 8.15
CA GLU A 72 -7.60 0.12 8.02
C GLU A 72 -8.10 -0.09 6.58
N ARG A 73 -8.54 0.99 5.91
CA ARG A 73 -8.98 0.94 4.51
C ARG A 73 -7.83 0.62 3.57
N GLN A 74 -6.66 1.24 3.71
CA GLN A 74 -5.52 0.95 2.84
C GLN A 74 -5.04 -0.49 3.02
N MET A 75 -4.99 -1.00 4.26
CA MET A 75 -4.65 -2.40 4.54
C MET A 75 -5.60 -3.36 3.83
N SER A 76 -6.90 -3.10 3.94
CA SER A 76 -7.94 -3.95 3.33
C SER A 76 -7.86 -3.93 1.80
N LYS A 77 -7.68 -2.74 1.21
CA LYS A 77 -7.50 -2.59 -0.25
C LYS A 77 -6.22 -3.25 -0.73
N ALA A 78 -5.11 -3.09 -0.03
CA ALA A 78 -3.84 -3.71 -0.38
C ALA A 78 -3.96 -5.24 -0.35
N GLN A 79 -4.58 -5.81 0.68
CA GLN A 79 -4.83 -7.26 0.77
C GLN A 79 -5.72 -7.76 -0.37
N GLN A 80 -6.78 -7.01 -0.71
CA GLN A 80 -7.67 -7.35 -1.82
C GLN A 80 -6.93 -7.33 -3.16
N VAL A 81 -6.19 -6.26 -3.44
CA VAL A 81 -5.43 -6.11 -4.69
C VAL A 81 -4.36 -7.20 -4.80
N LEU A 82 -3.65 -7.49 -3.72
CA LEU A 82 -2.66 -8.57 -3.68
C LEU A 82 -3.30 -9.95 -3.91
N GLY A 83 -4.48 -10.21 -3.34
CA GLY A 83 -5.25 -11.43 -3.62
C GLY A 83 -5.65 -11.54 -5.09
N GLN A 84 -6.17 -10.46 -5.67
CA GLN A 84 -6.50 -10.42 -7.10
C GLN A 84 -5.29 -10.62 -8.01
N LEU A 85 -4.14 -10.09 -7.60
CA LEU A 85 -2.88 -10.25 -8.32
C LEU A 85 -2.39 -11.71 -8.27
N LEU A 86 -2.42 -12.35 -7.10
CA LEU A 86 -2.11 -13.76 -6.94
C LEU A 86 -3.05 -14.64 -7.77
N ASP A 87 -4.36 -14.40 -7.70
CA ASP A 87 -5.36 -15.14 -8.49
C ASP A 87 -5.12 -14.99 -10.00
N LEU A 88 -4.67 -13.81 -10.44
CA LEU A 88 -4.37 -13.55 -11.84
C LEU A 88 -3.11 -14.31 -12.30
N TYR A 89 -2.06 -14.34 -11.49
CA TYR A 89 -0.83 -15.08 -11.81
C TYR A 89 -0.99 -16.60 -11.74
N LEU A 90 -1.94 -17.09 -10.94
CA LEU A 90 -2.28 -18.52 -10.87
C LEU A 90 -3.17 -18.99 -12.04
N LYS A 91 -3.74 -18.07 -12.82
CA LYS A 91 -4.60 -18.39 -13.96
C LYS A 91 -3.83 -18.22 -15.27
N GLU A 92 -3.89 -19.23 -16.12
CA GLU A 92 -3.40 -19.13 -17.49
C GLU A 92 -4.54 -18.87 -18.49
N PRO A 93 -4.34 -18.01 -19.49
CA PRO A 93 -3.21 -17.09 -19.67
C PRO A 93 -3.32 -15.83 -18.79
N VAL A 94 -2.19 -15.33 -18.30
CA VAL A 94 -2.13 -14.08 -17.51
C VAL A 94 -2.42 -12.88 -18.42
N ASN A 95 -3.32 -11.99 -17.99
CA ASN A 95 -3.62 -10.74 -18.69
C ASN A 95 -2.63 -9.63 -18.28
N PRO A 96 -1.71 -9.18 -19.16
CA PRO A 96 -0.64 -8.25 -18.77
C PRO A 96 -1.15 -6.86 -18.36
N LEU A 97 -2.16 -6.33 -19.06
CA LEU A 97 -2.77 -5.03 -18.74
C LEU A 97 -3.43 -5.07 -17.36
N ARG A 98 -4.15 -6.15 -17.07
CA ARG A 98 -4.78 -6.33 -15.75
C ARG A 98 -3.74 -6.46 -14.65
N SER A 99 -2.65 -7.19 -14.88
CA SER A 99 -1.53 -7.28 -13.94
C SER A 99 -0.95 -5.90 -13.66
N HIS A 100 -0.63 -5.13 -14.71
CA HIS A 100 -0.10 -3.77 -14.57
C HIS A 100 -0.99 -2.88 -13.68
N LEU A 101 -2.29 -2.83 -13.98
CA LEU A 101 -3.25 -2.02 -13.22
C LEU A 101 -3.34 -2.44 -11.75
N LEU A 102 -3.22 -3.74 -11.46
CA LEU A 102 -3.22 -4.25 -10.10
C LEU A 102 -1.92 -3.90 -9.36
N VAL A 103 -0.76 -4.02 -10.01
CA VAL A 103 0.53 -3.63 -9.42
C VAL A 103 0.56 -2.12 -9.12
N ASP A 104 0.12 -1.29 -10.05
CA ASP A 104 0.01 0.15 -9.84
C ASP A 104 -0.99 0.52 -8.75
N ASN A 105 -2.09 -0.24 -8.64
CA ASN A 105 -3.04 -0.06 -7.55
C ASN A 105 -2.38 -0.41 -6.20
N LEU A 106 -1.65 -1.53 -6.12
CA LEU A 106 -0.93 -1.96 -4.91
C LEU A 106 0.10 -0.91 -4.49
N ARG A 107 0.88 -0.38 -5.44
CA ARG A 107 1.83 0.73 -5.22
C ARG A 107 1.14 1.97 -4.66
N ARG A 108 -0.03 2.33 -5.19
CA ARG A 108 -0.82 3.46 -4.67
C ARG A 108 -1.34 3.21 -3.26
N GLN A 109 -1.77 1.98 -2.94
CA GLN A 109 -2.18 1.63 -1.57
C GLN A 109 -1.01 1.74 -0.60
N TYR A 110 0.18 1.25 -0.98
CA TYR A 110 1.41 1.40 -0.20
C TYR A 110 1.78 2.86 0.08
N GLN A 111 1.77 3.70 -0.96
CA GLN A 111 2.07 5.13 -0.82
C GLN A 111 1.05 5.88 0.07
N ARG A 112 -0.22 5.46 0.07
CA ARG A 112 -1.23 6.05 0.94
C ARG A 112 -1.05 5.58 2.39
N PHE A 113 -0.83 4.28 2.57
CA PHE A 113 -0.55 3.70 3.88
C PHE A 113 0.64 4.35 4.57
N THR A 114 1.75 4.55 3.85
CA THR A 114 2.96 5.18 4.42
C THR A 114 2.76 6.65 4.78
N ARG A 115 1.97 7.41 4.01
CA ARG A 115 1.61 8.80 4.36
C ARG A 115 0.77 8.87 5.63
N GLU A 116 -0.23 8.00 5.73
CA GLU A 116 -1.08 7.93 6.92
C GLU A 116 -0.27 7.47 8.14
N LEU A 117 0.63 6.50 7.99
CA LEU A 117 1.54 6.05 9.05
C LEU A 117 2.43 7.18 9.57
N LYS A 118 3.07 7.95 8.68
CA LYS A 118 3.86 9.13 9.08
C LYS A 118 3.05 10.18 9.85
N THR A 119 1.76 10.31 9.50
CA THR A 119 0.86 11.24 10.20
C THR A 119 0.60 10.74 11.63
N LEU A 120 0.40 9.43 11.80
CA LEU A 120 0.25 8.82 13.12
C LEU A 120 1.54 8.92 13.95
N GLU A 121 2.70 8.67 13.35
CA GLU A 121 4.02 8.82 14.00
C GLU A 121 4.20 10.23 14.56
N ALA A 122 4.03 11.25 13.72
CA ALA A 122 4.15 12.64 14.14
C ALA A 122 3.17 13.03 15.25
N TRP A 123 1.95 12.47 15.22
CA TRP A 123 0.97 12.69 16.28
C TRP A 123 1.40 12.03 17.60
N VAL A 124 1.87 10.79 17.58
CA VAL A 124 2.35 10.10 18.80
C VAL A 124 3.55 10.83 19.39
N ASP A 125 4.48 11.30 18.55
CA ASP A 125 5.62 12.11 18.98
C ASP A 125 5.16 13.41 19.67
N ASP A 126 4.19 14.14 19.09
CA ASP A 126 3.58 15.32 19.71
C ASP A 126 2.90 15.00 21.06
N GLN A 127 2.31 13.81 21.21
CA GLN A 127 1.76 13.37 22.49
C GLN A 127 2.87 13.12 23.53
N HIS A 128 4.02 12.56 23.15
CA HIS A 128 5.17 12.40 24.06
C HIS A 128 5.65 13.74 24.62
N TYR A 129 5.71 14.80 23.79
CA TYR A 129 6.11 16.14 24.26
C TYR A 129 5.09 16.80 25.22
N LYS A 130 3.83 16.37 25.18
CA LYS A 130 2.74 16.96 25.99
C LYS A 130 2.52 16.28 27.33
N VAL A 131 3.03 15.06 27.50
CA VAL A 131 2.92 14.34 28.78
C VAL A 131 3.92 14.91 29.77
N VAL A 132 3.39 15.63 30.77
CA VAL A 132 4.15 16.12 31.92
C VAL A 132 4.45 14.95 32.86
N ASP A 133 5.65 14.94 33.44
CA ASP A 133 6.40 13.82 34.03
C ASP A 133 5.76 12.97 35.16
N GLN A 134 4.46 13.09 35.44
CA GLN A 134 3.80 12.44 36.58
C GLN A 134 2.52 11.66 36.25
N ASP A 135 2.06 11.61 34.99
CA ASP A 135 0.90 10.79 34.61
C ASP A 135 1.32 9.39 34.10
N GLU A 136 1.35 8.43 35.03
CA GLU A 136 1.65 7.02 34.77
C GLU A 136 0.65 6.36 33.79
N ALA A 137 -0.61 6.81 33.76
CA ALA A 137 -1.61 6.30 32.84
C ALA A 137 -1.35 6.80 31.41
N ALA A 138 -0.97 8.07 31.26
CA ALA A 138 -0.58 8.65 29.97
C ALA A 138 0.67 7.96 29.40
N ARG A 139 1.69 7.69 30.23
CA ARG A 139 2.90 6.94 29.80
C ARG A 139 2.58 5.53 29.31
N LYS A 140 1.71 4.80 30.01
CA LYS A 140 1.27 3.46 29.58
C LYS A 140 0.50 3.48 28.26
N LEU A 141 -0.28 4.54 28.03
CA LEU A 141 -1.00 4.73 26.76
C LEU A 141 -0.02 5.03 25.61
N LEU A 142 0.94 5.94 25.81
CA LEU A 142 1.99 6.23 24.84
C LEU A 142 2.79 4.99 24.46
N HIS A 143 3.18 4.16 25.44
CA HIS A 143 3.88 2.92 25.16
C HIS A 143 3.05 1.95 24.28
N LYS A 144 1.72 1.93 24.43
CA LYS A 144 0.84 1.15 23.54
C LYS A 144 0.83 1.73 22.13
N HIS A 145 0.87 3.06 21.99
CA HIS A 145 0.96 3.71 20.68
C HIS A 145 2.29 3.43 19.99
N ASP A 146 3.42 3.50 20.70
CA ASP A 146 4.74 3.16 20.16
C ASP A 146 4.78 1.71 19.64
N ASN A 147 4.22 0.78 20.40
CA ASN A 147 4.11 -0.61 19.99
C ASN A 147 3.21 -0.79 18.76
N LEU A 148 2.13 -0.02 18.63
CA LEU A 148 1.29 -0.02 17.44
C LEU A 148 2.05 0.53 16.23
N ILE A 149 2.78 1.65 16.37
CA ILE A 149 3.60 2.23 15.30
C ILE A 149 4.61 1.20 14.80
N ARG A 150 5.38 0.56 15.70
CA ARG A 150 6.34 -0.49 15.30
C ARG A 150 5.70 -1.61 14.48
N GLN A 151 4.50 -2.06 14.88
CA GLN A 151 3.78 -3.10 14.15
C GLN A 151 3.22 -2.62 12.80
N LEU A 152 2.86 -1.34 12.68
CA LEU A 152 2.45 -0.72 11.42
C LEU A 152 3.63 -0.50 10.48
N ILE A 153 4.82 -0.17 11.00
CA ILE A 153 6.08 -0.11 10.24
C ILE A 153 6.39 -1.50 9.68
N GLU A 154 6.37 -2.56 10.51
CA GLU A 154 6.58 -3.93 10.03
C GLU A 154 5.56 -4.30 8.95
N TYR A 155 4.29 -3.92 9.12
CA TYR A 155 3.28 -4.14 8.08
C TYR A 155 3.60 -3.38 6.78
N SER A 156 4.12 -2.15 6.90
CA SER A 156 4.52 -1.31 5.77
C SER A 156 5.65 -1.96 4.97
N GLU A 157 6.62 -2.57 5.65
CA GLU A 157 7.75 -3.28 5.03
C GLU A 157 7.28 -4.54 4.29
N VAL A 158 6.35 -5.29 4.87
CA VAL A 158 5.75 -6.45 4.18
C VAL A 158 5.00 -5.99 2.92
N LEU A 159 4.29 -4.88 2.98
CA LEU A 159 3.60 -4.30 1.82
C LEU A 159 4.58 -3.76 0.78
N ALA A 160 5.67 -3.11 1.20
CA ALA A 160 6.74 -2.65 0.31
C ALA A 160 7.35 -3.83 -0.46
N ASN A 161 7.72 -4.90 0.25
CA ASN A 161 8.22 -6.14 -0.35
C ASN A 161 7.23 -6.73 -1.37
N ALA A 162 5.93 -6.74 -1.06
CA ALA A 162 4.92 -7.18 -2.01
C ALA A 162 4.87 -6.29 -3.27
N VAL A 163 5.02 -4.97 -3.13
CA VAL A 163 5.06 -4.04 -4.27
C VAL A 163 6.31 -4.27 -5.11
N ASP A 164 7.48 -4.40 -4.49
CA ASP A 164 8.75 -4.54 -5.21
C ASP A 164 8.84 -5.90 -5.92
N THR A 165 8.40 -6.99 -5.28
CA THR A 165 8.25 -8.29 -5.95
C THR A 165 7.28 -8.21 -7.13
N ALA A 166 6.13 -7.55 -6.96
CA ALA A 166 5.15 -7.40 -8.04
C ALA A 166 5.67 -6.54 -9.22
N LEU A 167 6.62 -5.64 -8.96
CA LEU A 167 7.30 -4.83 -9.99
C LEU A 167 8.49 -5.57 -10.61
N GLY A 168 8.83 -6.77 -10.15
CA GLY A 168 10.01 -7.52 -10.60
C GLY A 168 11.33 -6.82 -10.26
N LYS A 169 11.34 -5.98 -9.22
CA LYS A 169 12.58 -5.40 -8.71
C LYS A 169 13.34 -6.45 -7.93
N PRO A 170 14.68 -6.51 -8.05
CA PRO A 170 15.46 -7.31 -7.14
C PRO A 170 15.15 -6.84 -5.72
N LEU A 171 14.83 -7.78 -4.83
CA LEU A 171 14.92 -7.53 -3.39
C LEU A 171 16.33 -7.00 -3.18
N GLU A 172 16.49 -5.81 -2.58
CA GLU A 172 17.77 -5.43 -2.02
C GLU A 172 18.09 -6.52 -0.99
N SER A 173 18.93 -7.46 -1.39
CA SER A 173 19.46 -8.47 -0.51
C SER A 173 20.22 -7.71 0.55
N ASP A 174 19.82 -7.86 1.81
CA ASP A 174 20.64 -7.46 2.96
C ASP A 174 22.09 -7.89 2.66
N ALA A 175 22.96 -6.90 2.51
CA ALA A 175 24.40 -7.06 2.35
C ALA A 175 25.08 -7.03 3.73
#